data_AF-A0A1X7UJ42-F1
#
_entry.id   AF-A0A1X7UJ42-F1
#
_cell.length_a   1.000
_cell.length_b   1.000
_cell.length_c   1.000
_cell.angle_alpha   90.00
_cell.angle_beta   90.00
_cell.angle_gamma   90.00
#
_symmetry.space_group_name_H-M   'P 1'
#
loop_
_entity.id
_entity.type
_entity.pdbx_description
1 polymer ?
#
loop_
_entity_poly.entity_id
_entity_poly.type
_entity_poly.pdbx_seq_one_letter_code
_entity_poly.pdbx_strand_id
1 'polypeptide(L)'
;MDDSCSTSASYNGYTPSLYHRYCCLPTNSGKTLKVRENNSNKYILCSTTGLPKEFCNSLGVYSHTSCHEVLDAYPNAESGYYYITQSNGDIVSVYCDMEGRNCDGKGGWTRVAFLNMTQPGATCPSGELISPYISSVDSLCWNANSLIADYYSDTGCASAFFPSTGNNYTEVCGQVRGYQSGRLHAFHTPNYTNNIDSSYVEGVSITHGANPRKHIWTYAVGEESDTNDDNSCPCNANYTGGSNPKLFVQNHYYCESGVPASEQANSTILYYSDALWDGKDCDGVEGPCCTNPKLPWFYRKLDEETTDDIELRICNSKKYIYDNSPIDIVEIFIR
;
A
#
# COMPACT_ATOMS: atom_id res chain seq x y z
N MET A 1 44.73 -28.24 -3.89
CA MET A 1 44.76 -29.08 -2.69
C MET A 1 45.23 -28.18 -1.56
N ASP A 2 44.39 -27.53 -0.76
CA ASP A 2 42.94 -27.59 -0.55
C ASP A 2 42.47 -26.16 -0.20
N ASP A 3 41.48 -25.64 -0.93
CA ASP A 3 40.14 -25.28 -0.45
C ASP A 3 39.85 -25.53 1.04
N SER A 4 39.84 -24.44 1.82
CA SER A 4 38.82 -24.21 2.85
C SER A 4 38.86 -22.75 3.32
N CYS A 5 37.99 -21.90 2.75
CA CYS A 5 37.45 -20.77 3.48
C CYS A 5 35.93 -20.88 3.46
N SER A 6 35.39 -21.59 4.46
CA SER A 6 34.01 -21.42 4.85
C SER A 6 33.84 -19.99 5.35
N THR A 7 33.18 -19.14 4.58
CA THR A 7 32.63 -17.89 5.10
C THR A 7 31.13 -18.05 5.17
N SER A 8 30.65 -18.36 6.37
CA SER A 8 29.33 -18.00 6.85
C SER A 8 29.07 -16.53 6.49
N ALA A 9 28.18 -16.27 5.54
CA ALA A 9 27.77 -14.92 5.18
C ALA A 9 26.72 -14.42 6.18
N SER A 10 27.15 -14.17 7.42
CA SER A 10 26.56 -13.11 8.23
C SER A 10 27.13 -11.80 7.68
N TYR A 11 26.30 -10.96 7.07
CA TYR A 11 26.71 -9.60 6.72
C TYR A 11 27.08 -8.90 8.03
N ASN A 12 28.39 -8.75 8.28
CA ASN A 12 28.90 -7.98 9.40
C ASN A 12 28.19 -6.63 9.40
N GLY A 13 27.63 -6.21 10.54
CA GLY A 13 26.84 -4.99 10.74
C GLY A 13 27.60 -3.69 10.50
N TYR A 14 28.19 -3.53 9.32
CA TYR A 14 28.94 -2.39 8.87
C TYR A 14 28.01 -1.49 8.07
N THR A 15 27.57 -0.40 8.68
CA THR A 15 26.85 0.67 7.99
C THR A 15 27.87 1.54 7.25
N PRO A 16 27.81 1.66 5.91
CA PRO A 16 28.74 2.51 5.18
C PRO A 16 28.62 3.98 5.64
N SER A 17 29.76 4.64 5.80
CA SER A 17 29.79 6.06 6.17
C SER A 17 28.99 6.91 5.17
N LEU A 18 28.50 8.08 5.59
CA LEU A 18 27.81 9.02 4.71
C LEU A 18 28.68 9.35 3.47
N TYR A 19 29.99 9.52 3.66
CA TYR A 19 30.93 9.72 2.55
C TYR A 19 30.91 8.55 1.55
N HIS A 20 31.02 7.31 2.04
CA HIS A 20 31.03 6.14 1.16
C HIS A 20 29.71 5.99 0.41
N ARG A 21 28.56 6.18 1.08
CA ARG A 21 27.23 6.13 0.45
C ARG A 21 27.11 7.09 -0.74
N TYR A 22 27.60 8.32 -0.60
CA TYR A 22 27.46 9.32 -1.64
C TYR A 22 28.57 9.31 -2.70
N CYS A 23 29.81 9.00 -2.33
CA CYS A 23 30.96 9.06 -3.24
C CYS A 23 31.27 7.74 -3.95
N CYS A 24 30.67 6.64 -3.50
CA CYS A 24 30.47 5.45 -4.31
C CYS A 24 29.24 5.61 -5.21
N LEU A 25 29.03 6.77 -5.84
CA LEU A 25 28.08 6.93 -6.94
C LEU A 25 28.83 7.62 -8.08
N PRO A 26 28.89 7.08 -9.32
CA PRO A 26 29.74 7.65 -10.37
C PRO A 26 29.23 9.05 -10.74
N THR A 27 27.91 9.26 -10.67
CA THR A 27 27.21 10.52 -10.87
C THR A 27 27.64 11.63 -9.90
N ASN A 28 28.22 11.26 -8.75
CA ASN A 28 28.69 12.20 -7.74
C ASN A 28 30.20 12.47 -7.80
N SER A 29 30.93 11.80 -8.70
CA SER A 29 32.37 12.02 -8.87
C SER A 29 32.66 13.49 -9.19
N GLY A 30 33.55 14.12 -8.40
CA GLY A 30 33.91 15.52 -8.52
C GLY A 30 32.85 16.53 -8.04
N LYS A 31 31.72 16.06 -7.49
CA LYS A 31 30.67 16.94 -6.94
C LYS A 31 30.89 17.20 -5.45
N THR A 32 30.44 18.38 -5.03
CA THR A 32 30.22 18.71 -3.62
C THR A 32 28.73 18.60 -3.33
N LEU A 33 28.35 17.67 -2.47
CA LEU A 33 26.97 17.39 -2.11
C LEU A 33 26.66 18.06 -0.77
N LYS A 34 25.49 18.67 -0.67
CA LYS A 34 25.00 19.28 0.57
C LYS A 34 23.91 18.37 1.15
N VAL A 35 24.17 17.80 2.33
CA VAL A 35 23.25 16.90 3.03
C VAL A 35 22.81 17.56 4.33
N ARG A 36 21.51 17.50 4.64
CA ARG A 36 20.96 18.06 5.89
C ARG A 36 20.69 16.92 6.87
N GLU A 37 21.32 16.97 8.05
CA GLU A 37 21.19 15.94 9.08
C GLU A 37 21.16 16.62 10.46
N ASN A 38 20.18 16.27 11.31
CA ASN A 38 19.99 16.84 12.66
C ASN A 38 20.06 18.38 12.71
N ASN A 39 19.37 19.07 11.79
CA ASN A 39 19.38 20.53 11.65
C ASN A 39 20.76 21.17 11.35
N SER A 40 21.74 20.38 10.93
CA SER A 40 23.05 20.85 10.47
C SER A 40 23.25 20.56 8.98
N ASN A 41 23.97 21.44 8.27
CA ASN A 41 24.39 21.19 6.89
C ASN A 41 25.75 20.49 6.91
N LYS A 42 25.81 19.30 6.30
CA LYS A 42 27.05 18.57 6.03
C LYS A 42 27.38 18.68 4.56
N TYR A 43 28.66 18.84 4.26
CA TYR A 43 29.18 18.89 2.90
C TYR A 43 30.02 17.64 2.64
N ILE A 44 29.70 16.91 1.58
CA ILE A 44 30.42 15.72 1.16
C ILE A 44 31.14 16.06 -0.13
N LEU A 45 32.48 15.98 -0.13
CA LEU A 45 33.30 16.26 -1.29
C LEU A 45 33.77 14.96 -1.90
N CYS A 46 33.22 14.58 -3.04
CA CYS A 46 33.60 13.36 -3.72
C CYS A 46 34.80 13.57 -4.63
N SER A 47 35.71 12.59 -4.67
CA SER A 47 36.89 12.61 -5.55
C SER A 47 36.47 12.79 -7.01
N THR A 48 37.24 13.56 -7.78
CA THR A 48 37.04 13.73 -9.22
C THR A 48 37.22 12.43 -9.99
N THR A 49 38.01 11.50 -9.48
CA THR A 49 38.24 10.17 -10.07
C THR A 49 37.20 9.13 -9.64
N GLY A 50 36.29 9.48 -8.73
CA GLY A 50 35.40 8.53 -8.07
C GLY A 50 36.13 7.59 -7.10
N LEU A 51 35.36 6.80 -6.35
CA LEU A 51 35.88 5.70 -5.53
C LEU A 51 35.97 4.40 -6.37
N PRO A 52 36.93 3.50 -6.09
CA PRO A 52 37.07 2.26 -6.86
C PRO A 52 35.81 1.39 -6.79
N LYS A 53 35.38 0.84 -7.93
CA LYS A 53 34.17 0.02 -8.02
C LYS A 53 34.24 -1.22 -7.11
N GLU A 54 35.37 -1.92 -7.09
CA GLU A 54 35.58 -3.09 -6.22
C GLU A 54 35.48 -2.73 -4.74
N PHE A 55 36.03 -1.57 -4.34
CA PHE A 55 35.90 -1.07 -2.98
C PHE A 55 34.44 -0.78 -2.64
N CYS A 56 33.72 -0.07 -3.51
CA CYS A 56 32.32 0.25 -3.29
C CYS A 56 31.39 -0.96 -3.32
N ASN A 57 31.70 -1.98 -4.13
CA ASN A 57 31.03 -3.29 -4.11
C ASN A 57 31.31 -4.02 -2.78
N SER A 58 32.56 -3.99 -2.29
CA SER A 58 32.92 -4.59 -1.00
C SER A 58 32.24 -3.92 0.20
N LEU A 59 31.80 -2.68 0.03
CA LEU A 59 30.99 -1.94 1.00
C LEU A 59 29.48 -2.17 0.82
N GLY A 60 29.06 -2.91 -0.21
CA GLY A 60 27.65 -3.08 -0.59
C GLY A 60 26.95 -1.78 -1.00
N VAL A 61 27.70 -0.76 -1.44
CA VAL A 61 27.15 0.55 -1.81
C VAL A 61 26.65 0.58 -3.25
N TYR A 62 27.27 -0.23 -4.12
CA TYR A 62 26.72 -0.57 -5.42
C TYR A 62 26.26 -2.01 -5.38
N SER A 63 24.99 -2.26 -5.70
CA SER A 63 24.70 -3.28 -6.72
C SER A 63 23.22 -3.46 -6.98
N HIS A 64 22.34 -2.96 -6.11
CA HIS A 64 20.92 -3.29 -6.19
C HIS A 64 20.04 -2.06 -6.19
N THR A 65 19.21 -1.96 -7.22
CA THR A 65 18.17 -0.95 -7.35
C THR A 65 16.89 -1.40 -6.66
N SER A 66 16.67 -2.73 -6.57
CA SER A 66 15.48 -3.34 -5.96
C SER A 66 15.82 -4.52 -5.05
N CYS A 67 14.87 -4.91 -4.20
CA CYS A 67 14.95 -6.13 -3.40
C CYS A 67 15.08 -7.39 -4.26
N HIS A 68 14.53 -7.38 -5.48
CA HIS A 68 14.64 -8.48 -6.42
C HIS A 68 16.09 -8.70 -6.84
N GLU A 69 16.81 -7.62 -7.19
CA GLU A 69 18.23 -7.71 -7.54
C GLU A 69 19.09 -8.17 -6.35
N VAL A 70 18.74 -7.78 -5.12
CA VAL A 70 19.40 -8.29 -3.91
C VAL A 70 19.24 -9.80 -3.82
N LEU A 71 18.01 -10.33 -3.99
CA LEU A 71 17.74 -11.75 -3.88
C LEU A 71 18.40 -12.56 -5.01
N ASP A 72 18.45 -12.02 -6.22
CA ASP A 72 19.13 -12.64 -7.36
C ASP A 72 20.64 -12.79 -7.10
N ALA A 73 21.28 -11.78 -6.50
CA ALA A 73 22.69 -11.83 -6.16
C ALA A 73 22.97 -12.67 -4.91
N TYR A 74 22.04 -12.71 -3.97
CA TYR A 74 22.16 -13.44 -2.71
C TYR A 74 20.93 -14.33 -2.47
N PRO A 75 20.88 -15.53 -3.07
CA PRO A 75 19.71 -16.41 -2.98
C PRO A 75 19.32 -16.88 -1.57
N ASN A 76 20.19 -16.68 -0.58
CA ASN A 76 19.95 -17.00 0.83
C ASN A 76 19.66 -15.74 1.67
N ALA A 77 19.40 -14.59 1.03
CA ALA A 77 19.00 -13.38 1.74
C ALA A 77 17.68 -13.60 2.49
N GLU A 78 17.61 -13.14 3.73
CA GLU A 78 16.42 -13.20 4.58
C GLU A 78 15.64 -11.89 4.50
N SER A 79 14.36 -11.89 4.83
CA SER A 79 13.60 -10.65 4.91
C SER A 79 14.18 -9.66 5.92
N GLY A 80 14.18 -8.37 5.56
CA GLY A 80 14.79 -7.34 6.39
C GLY A 80 14.95 -6.01 5.69
N TYR A 81 15.63 -5.08 6.36
CA TYR A 81 15.93 -3.77 5.77
C TYR A 81 17.24 -3.81 4.98
N TYR A 82 17.17 -3.37 3.73
CA TYR A 82 18.30 -3.27 2.81
C TYR A 82 18.47 -1.84 2.32
N TYR A 83 19.70 -1.49 1.94
CA TYR A 83 19.98 -0.25 1.24
C TYR A 83 19.90 -0.49 -0.27
N ILE A 84 19.08 0.28 -0.96
CA ILE A 84 18.93 0.25 -2.42
C ILE A 84 19.26 1.60 -3.04
N THR A 85 19.74 1.58 -4.27
CA THR A 85 20.07 2.78 -5.05
C THR A 85 18.89 3.17 -5.94
N GLN A 86 18.34 4.36 -5.71
CA GLN A 86 17.26 4.93 -6.51
C GLN A 86 17.74 5.38 -7.90
N SER A 87 16.79 5.59 -8.82
CA SER A 87 17.09 6.03 -10.20
C SER A 87 17.77 7.41 -10.27
N ASN A 88 17.54 8.29 -9.28
CA ASN A 88 18.21 9.58 -9.15
C ASN A 88 19.64 9.47 -8.54
N GLY A 89 20.05 8.27 -8.13
CA GLY A 89 21.32 7.96 -7.48
C GLY A 89 21.29 8.00 -5.95
N ASP A 90 20.21 8.43 -5.30
CA ASP A 90 20.14 8.42 -3.84
C ASP A 90 20.07 7.00 -3.28
N ILE A 91 20.51 6.83 -2.03
CA ILE A 91 20.45 5.54 -1.33
C ILE A 91 19.39 5.61 -0.25
N VAL A 92 18.42 4.69 -0.30
CA VAL A 92 17.34 4.59 0.68
C VAL A 92 17.34 3.24 1.36
N SER A 93 16.86 3.21 2.61
CA SER A 93 16.60 1.95 3.31
C SER A 93 15.16 1.53 3.05
N VAL A 94 14.99 0.33 2.49
CA VAL A 94 13.68 -0.28 2.23
C VAL A 94 13.59 -1.62 2.93
N TYR A 95 12.37 -2.04 3.25
CA TYR A 95 12.13 -3.40 3.71
C TYR A 95 11.94 -4.31 2.51
N CYS A 96 12.70 -5.39 2.46
CA CYS A 96 12.61 -6.44 1.45
C CYS A 96 11.96 -7.68 2.05
N ASP A 97 10.88 -8.16 1.42
CA ASP A 97 10.36 -9.51 1.66
C ASP A 97 11.06 -10.48 0.71
N MET A 98 11.99 -11.27 1.25
CA MET A 98 12.79 -12.27 0.53
C MET A 98 12.13 -13.65 0.50
N GLU A 99 11.03 -13.86 1.22
CA GLU A 99 10.30 -15.13 1.16
C GLU A 99 9.08 -15.06 0.24
N GLY A 100 8.41 -13.91 0.16
CA GLY A 100 7.26 -13.66 -0.70
C GLY A 100 6.03 -14.51 -0.37
N ARG A 101 5.94 -15.06 0.85
CA ARG A 101 4.91 -16.05 1.24
C ARG A 101 3.50 -15.52 1.09
N ASN A 102 3.29 -14.24 1.36
CA ASN A 102 1.98 -13.60 1.29
C ASN A 102 1.61 -13.15 -0.14
N CYS A 103 2.56 -13.18 -1.08
CA CYS A 103 2.39 -12.70 -2.43
C CYS A 103 2.23 -13.85 -3.44
N ASP A 104 3.33 -14.24 -4.09
CA ASP A 104 3.35 -15.31 -5.09
C ASP A 104 4.25 -16.49 -4.69
N GLY A 105 4.74 -16.50 -3.45
CA GLY A 105 5.67 -17.49 -2.92
C GLY A 105 7.11 -17.32 -3.43
N LYS A 106 7.42 -16.23 -4.13
CA LYS A 106 8.78 -15.87 -4.55
C LYS A 106 9.18 -14.56 -3.87
N GLY A 107 10.38 -14.49 -3.32
CA GLY A 107 10.89 -13.28 -2.68
C GLY A 107 11.25 -12.14 -3.62
N GLY A 108 11.95 -11.15 -3.07
CA GLY A 108 12.47 -9.99 -3.80
C GLY A 108 11.51 -8.81 -3.83
N TRP A 109 10.52 -8.79 -2.94
CA TRP A 109 9.50 -7.77 -2.89
C TRP A 109 9.97 -6.54 -2.13
N THR A 110 9.81 -5.34 -2.71
CA THR A 110 10.19 -4.07 -2.08
C THR A 110 8.95 -3.43 -1.45
N ARG A 111 8.96 -3.20 -0.13
CA ARG A 111 7.83 -2.54 0.56
C ARG A 111 7.82 -1.05 0.26
N VAL A 112 6.70 -0.56 -0.28
CA VAL A 112 6.49 0.86 -0.63
C VAL A 112 5.45 1.54 0.26
N ALA A 113 4.49 0.80 0.80
CA ALA A 113 3.53 1.32 1.76
C ALA A 113 3.54 0.51 3.05
N PHE A 114 3.56 1.20 4.19
CA PHE A 114 3.42 0.59 5.51
C PHE A 114 2.65 1.55 6.43
N LEU A 115 1.46 1.13 6.83
CA LEU A 115 0.65 1.76 7.86
C LEU A 115 0.30 0.69 8.90
N ASN A 116 0.53 1.00 10.17
CA ASN A 116 0.07 0.18 11.27
C ASN A 116 -0.37 1.06 12.42
N MET A 117 -1.66 1.44 12.41
CA MET A 117 -2.25 2.32 13.42
C MET A 117 -2.45 1.65 14.78
N THR A 118 -2.29 0.32 14.87
CA THR A 118 -2.33 -0.40 16.16
C THR A 118 -1.12 -0.12 17.03
N GLN A 119 -0.05 0.46 16.45
CA GLN A 119 1.17 0.79 17.18
C GLN A 119 1.02 2.11 17.96
N PRO A 120 1.56 2.20 19.19
CA PRO A 120 1.53 3.44 19.96
C PRO A 120 2.19 4.60 19.20
N GLY A 121 1.47 5.72 19.09
CA GLY A 121 1.98 6.94 18.43
C GLY A 121 1.99 6.89 16.90
N ALA A 122 1.37 5.89 16.28
CA ALA A 122 1.16 5.85 14.84
C ALA A 122 0.31 7.05 14.37
N THR A 123 0.61 7.54 13.17
CA THR A 123 -0.10 8.65 12.53
C THR A 123 -0.49 8.25 11.12
N CYS A 124 -1.59 8.81 10.61
CA CYS A 124 -2.00 8.58 9.23
C CYS A 124 -0.92 9.01 8.23
N PRO A 125 -0.84 8.34 7.07
CA PRO A 125 0.06 8.76 6.00
C PRO A 125 -0.21 10.21 5.61
N SER A 126 0.84 10.93 5.23
CA SER A 126 0.70 12.29 4.72
C SER A 126 -0.21 12.31 3.48
N GLY A 127 -1.08 13.31 3.39
CA GLY A 127 -2.05 13.45 2.31
C GLY A 127 -3.37 13.96 2.87
N GLU A 128 -4.46 13.44 2.32
CA GLU A 128 -5.83 13.82 2.70
C GLU A 128 -6.45 12.85 3.72
N LEU A 129 -5.67 11.90 4.24
CA LEU A 129 -6.10 10.97 5.28
C LEU A 129 -5.89 11.58 6.67
N ILE A 130 -6.88 11.40 7.55
CA ILE A 130 -6.87 11.97 8.90
C ILE A 130 -7.27 10.93 9.94
N SER A 131 -6.86 11.15 11.19
CA SER A 131 -7.39 10.42 12.35
C SER A 131 -8.26 11.39 13.17
N PRO A 132 -9.58 11.38 13.00
CA PRO A 132 -10.45 12.36 13.65
C PRO A 132 -10.68 11.99 15.12
N TYR A 133 -10.67 12.99 15.99
CA TYR A 133 -10.95 12.86 17.43
C TYR A 133 -12.44 12.60 17.75
N ILE A 134 -13.19 12.05 16.79
CA ILE A 134 -14.65 11.85 16.88
C ILE A 134 -15.03 10.42 17.27
N SER A 135 -14.07 9.50 17.25
CA SER A 135 -14.27 8.10 17.65
C SER A 135 -13.46 7.80 18.91
N SER A 136 -13.98 6.98 19.81
CA SER A 136 -13.22 6.45 20.96
C SER A 136 -12.10 5.48 20.56
N VAL A 137 -11.78 5.39 19.27
CA VAL A 137 -10.76 4.54 18.66
C VAL A 137 -9.74 5.47 17.99
N ASP A 138 -8.76 5.95 18.75
CA ASP A 138 -7.72 6.90 18.33
C ASP A 138 -6.72 6.35 17.29
N SER A 139 -7.07 5.30 16.55
CA SER A 139 -6.14 4.44 15.82
C SER A 139 -6.63 4.06 14.43
N LEU A 140 -7.29 4.99 13.73
CA LEU A 140 -7.84 4.77 12.40
C LEU A 140 -7.62 5.94 11.46
N CYS A 141 -7.41 5.64 10.18
CA CYS A 141 -7.26 6.64 9.12
C CYS A 141 -8.52 6.72 8.25
N TRP A 142 -9.07 7.93 8.15
CA TRP A 142 -10.34 8.25 7.54
C TRP A 142 -10.13 9.16 6.33
N ASN A 143 -11.09 9.12 5.41
CA ASN A 143 -11.22 10.14 4.37
C ASN A 143 -11.60 11.51 4.99
N ALA A 144 -10.72 12.51 4.92
CA ALA A 144 -11.00 13.85 5.46
C ALA A 144 -12.13 14.59 4.74
N ASN A 145 -12.35 14.29 3.46
CA ASN A 145 -13.40 14.91 2.67
C ASN A 145 -14.79 14.56 3.21
N SER A 146 -14.94 13.46 3.97
CA SER A 146 -16.20 13.12 4.64
C SER A 146 -16.58 14.09 5.77
N LEU A 147 -15.61 14.74 6.42
CA LEU A 147 -15.85 15.59 7.61
C LEU A 147 -16.07 17.07 7.29
N ILE A 148 -15.67 17.53 6.10
CA ILE A 148 -15.69 18.94 5.71
C ILE A 148 -16.94 19.26 4.86
N ALA A 149 -17.70 18.23 4.51
CA ALA A 149 -18.69 18.35 3.47
C ALA A 149 -20.08 18.70 4.07
N ASP A 150 -20.69 19.82 3.66
CA ASP A 150 -22.07 20.23 4.01
C ASP A 150 -23.11 19.43 3.22
N TYR A 151 -24.15 18.82 3.82
CA TYR A 151 -25.19 17.91 3.25
C TYR A 151 -25.45 17.87 1.71
N TYR A 152 -25.22 18.95 0.96
CA TYR A 152 -25.35 19.09 -0.49
C TYR A 152 -24.05 19.06 -1.33
N SER A 153 -22.84 19.06 -0.76
CA SER A 153 -21.58 18.94 -1.53
C SER A 153 -21.14 17.50 -1.74
N ASP A 154 -20.51 17.19 -2.88
CA ASP A 154 -20.07 15.84 -3.23
C ASP A 154 -19.00 15.31 -2.28
N THR A 155 -19.05 14.02 -1.93
CA THR A 155 -17.92 13.35 -1.28
C THR A 155 -17.00 12.73 -2.35
N GLY A 156 -15.70 12.97 -2.20
CA GLY A 156 -14.67 12.47 -3.09
C GLY A 156 -13.79 11.43 -2.41
N CYS A 157 -12.72 11.05 -3.06
CA CYS A 157 -11.70 10.22 -2.41
C CYS A 157 -10.65 11.09 -1.74
N ALA A 158 -10.13 10.64 -0.60
CA ALA A 158 -8.91 11.19 0.00
C ALA A 158 -7.72 10.31 -0.36
N SER A 159 -6.67 10.92 -0.90
CA SER A 159 -5.48 10.21 -1.37
C SER A 159 -4.30 10.27 -0.39
N ALA A 160 -3.54 9.17 -0.34
CA ALA A 160 -2.18 9.09 0.17
C ALA A 160 -1.27 8.48 -0.92
N PHE A 161 -0.07 9.04 -1.08
CA PHE A 161 0.89 8.62 -2.11
C PHE A 161 2.11 7.99 -1.48
N PHE A 162 2.52 6.86 -2.03
CA PHE A 162 3.65 6.05 -1.58
C PHE A 162 4.68 5.98 -2.70
N PRO A 163 5.85 6.61 -2.53
CA PRO A 163 6.87 6.63 -3.56
C PRO A 163 7.33 5.23 -3.94
N SER A 164 7.39 4.93 -5.24
CA SER A 164 7.99 3.68 -5.75
C SER A 164 9.51 3.63 -5.53
N THR A 165 10.10 4.73 -5.07
CA THR A 165 11.55 4.97 -4.96
C THR A 165 12.29 4.92 -6.31
N GLY A 166 11.54 5.08 -7.41
CA GLY A 166 12.09 5.04 -8.77
C GLY A 166 12.39 3.64 -9.28
N ASN A 167 11.88 2.60 -8.60
CA ASN A 167 11.97 1.22 -9.05
C ASN A 167 11.01 0.97 -10.21
N ASN A 168 11.50 0.32 -11.25
CA ASN A 168 10.64 -0.31 -12.24
C ASN A 168 9.96 -1.51 -11.59
N TYR A 169 8.65 -1.65 -11.80
CA TYR A 169 7.90 -2.81 -11.33
C TYR A 169 6.80 -3.21 -12.32
N THR A 170 6.46 -4.50 -12.29
CA THR A 170 5.30 -5.05 -13.02
C THR A 170 4.38 -5.85 -12.11
N GLU A 171 4.76 -6.08 -10.86
CA GLU A 171 3.99 -6.87 -9.91
C GLU A 171 3.75 -6.04 -8.65
N VAL A 172 2.51 -6.12 -8.14
CA VAL A 172 2.08 -5.44 -6.93
C VAL A 172 1.39 -6.47 -6.04
N CYS A 173 1.71 -6.44 -4.76
CA CYS A 173 1.12 -7.31 -3.76
C CYS A 173 0.87 -6.50 -2.50
N GLY A 174 -0.17 -6.83 -1.74
CA GLY A 174 -0.40 -6.14 -0.49
C GLY A 174 -1.67 -6.53 0.22
N GLN A 175 -1.92 -5.88 1.34
CA GLN A 175 -3.12 -6.01 2.14
C GLN A 175 -3.57 -4.63 2.63
N VAL A 176 -4.87 -4.51 2.85
CA VAL A 176 -5.49 -3.39 3.56
C VAL A 176 -6.47 -4.00 4.55
N ARG A 177 -6.45 -3.51 5.80
CA ARG A 177 -7.47 -3.81 6.79
C ARG A 177 -8.20 -2.52 7.14
N GLY A 178 -9.51 -2.60 7.17
CA GLY A 178 -10.36 -1.49 7.56
C GLY A 178 -11.62 -1.96 8.25
N TYR A 179 -12.53 -1.02 8.45
CA TYR A 179 -13.77 -1.22 9.18
C TYR A 179 -14.89 -0.47 8.46
N GLN A 180 -16.12 -0.88 8.70
CA GLN A 180 -17.28 -0.16 8.22
C GLN A 180 -17.68 0.90 9.24
N SER A 181 -17.74 2.16 8.80
CA SER A 181 -18.41 3.22 9.55
C SER A 181 -19.61 3.68 8.74
N GLY A 182 -20.78 3.64 9.34
CA GLY A 182 -22.02 4.06 8.70
C GLY A 182 -22.52 3.11 7.61
N ARG A 183 -23.20 3.69 6.61
CA ARG A 183 -23.87 2.97 5.52
C ARG A 183 -23.08 3.10 4.23
N LEU A 184 -22.40 2.02 3.84
CA LEU A 184 -21.65 1.96 2.59
C LEU A 184 -22.36 1.05 1.59
N HIS A 185 -22.21 1.28 0.29
CA HIS A 185 -23.02 0.67 -0.77
C HIS A 185 -22.17 0.01 -1.86
N ALA A 186 -21.02 -0.52 -1.49
CA ALA A 186 -20.06 -1.19 -2.37
C ALA A 186 -19.76 -0.39 -3.66
N PHE A 187 -20.37 -0.78 -4.79
CA PHE A 187 -20.19 -0.16 -6.11
C PHE A 187 -21.40 0.66 -6.58
N HIS A 188 -22.46 0.76 -5.76
CA HIS A 188 -23.64 1.55 -6.07
C HIS A 188 -23.41 3.04 -5.82
N THR A 189 -23.04 3.73 -6.90
CA THR A 189 -22.68 5.15 -6.89
C THR A 189 -23.62 5.91 -7.85
N PRO A 190 -24.87 6.22 -7.44
CA PRO A 190 -25.96 6.59 -8.36
C PRO A 190 -25.77 7.94 -9.07
N ASN A 191 -24.84 8.80 -8.63
CA ASN A 191 -24.70 10.18 -9.13
C ASN A 191 -23.33 10.54 -9.73
N TYR A 192 -22.41 9.58 -9.92
CA TYR A 192 -21.00 9.91 -10.22
C TYR A 192 -20.53 9.50 -11.62
N THR A 193 -19.60 10.27 -12.18
CA THR A 193 -18.95 9.94 -13.45
C THR A 193 -18.27 8.58 -13.35
N ASN A 194 -18.65 7.64 -14.20
CA ASN A 194 -18.18 6.25 -14.19
C ASN A 194 -16.72 6.10 -14.66
N ASN A 195 -15.77 6.76 -13.99
CA ASN A 195 -14.34 6.68 -14.31
C ASN A 195 -13.50 6.51 -13.05
N ILE A 196 -12.24 6.17 -13.26
CA ILE A 196 -11.28 5.88 -12.20
C ILE A 196 -10.97 7.08 -11.30
N ASP A 197 -11.27 8.30 -11.75
CA ASP A 197 -11.00 9.52 -10.97
C ASP A 197 -12.11 9.84 -9.96
N SER A 198 -13.31 9.29 -10.18
CA SER A 198 -14.45 9.43 -9.28
C SER A 198 -14.38 8.55 -8.02
N SER A 199 -15.30 8.77 -7.08
CA SER A 199 -15.63 7.84 -5.99
C SER A 199 -16.47 6.67 -6.51
N TYR A 200 -15.89 5.86 -7.40
CA TYR A 200 -16.57 4.72 -8.05
C TYR A 200 -16.87 3.54 -7.13
N VAL A 201 -16.36 3.60 -5.90
CA VAL A 201 -16.49 2.60 -4.84
C VAL A 201 -16.61 3.31 -3.49
N GLU A 202 -17.39 2.73 -2.58
CA GLU A 202 -17.36 3.06 -1.15
C GLU A 202 -16.41 2.09 -0.45
N GLY A 203 -15.21 2.56 -0.12
CA GLY A 203 -14.10 1.68 0.25
C GLY A 203 -12.73 2.25 -0.12
N VAL A 204 -11.76 1.37 -0.34
CA VAL A 204 -10.37 1.72 -0.70
C VAL A 204 -10.09 1.40 -2.16
N SER A 205 -9.46 2.33 -2.87
CA SER A 205 -8.96 2.16 -4.24
C SER A 205 -7.44 2.30 -4.25
N ILE A 206 -6.74 1.29 -4.78
CA ILE A 206 -5.29 1.32 -5.00
C ILE A 206 -5.05 1.54 -6.50
N THR A 207 -4.30 2.59 -6.82
CA THR A 207 -4.03 3.02 -8.20
C THR A 207 -2.57 3.39 -8.39
N HIS A 208 -2.14 3.52 -9.63
CA HIS A 208 -0.87 4.14 -10.00
C HIS A 208 -1.05 5.05 -11.22
N GLY A 209 -0.07 5.90 -11.47
CA GLY A 209 -0.11 6.87 -12.57
C GLY A 209 -1.00 8.08 -12.24
N ALA A 210 -0.50 9.28 -12.50
CA ALA A 210 -1.25 10.50 -12.23
C ALA A 210 -2.17 10.90 -13.41
N ASN A 211 -1.73 10.67 -14.66
CA ASN A 211 -2.50 11.01 -15.85
C ASN A 211 -2.04 10.19 -17.08
N PRO A 212 -2.75 9.13 -17.49
CA PRO A 212 -3.97 8.62 -16.87
C PRO A 212 -3.70 7.83 -15.59
N ARG A 213 -4.64 7.89 -14.64
CA ARG A 213 -4.70 6.98 -13.50
C ARG A 213 -5.04 5.56 -13.98
N LYS A 214 -4.38 4.57 -13.39
CA LYS A 214 -4.52 3.14 -13.71
C LYS A 214 -4.86 2.35 -12.44
N HIS A 215 -5.71 1.33 -12.58
CA HIS A 215 -6.25 0.53 -11.47
C HIS A 215 -5.29 -0.61 -11.09
N ILE A 216 -5.13 -0.86 -9.78
CA ILE A 216 -4.41 -2.02 -9.24
C ILE A 216 -5.38 -2.95 -8.52
N TRP A 217 -6.06 -2.43 -7.49
CA TRP A 217 -6.94 -3.20 -6.62
C TRP A 217 -8.01 -2.33 -5.97
N THR A 218 -9.15 -2.92 -5.63
CA THR A 218 -10.24 -2.27 -4.89
C THR A 218 -10.65 -3.09 -3.68
N TYR A 219 -10.94 -2.42 -2.57
CA TYR A 219 -11.57 -3.00 -1.40
C TYR A 219 -12.89 -2.27 -1.19
N ALA A 220 -14.01 -2.92 -1.51
CA ALA A 220 -15.35 -2.35 -1.42
C ALA A 220 -16.01 -2.72 -0.10
N VAL A 221 -16.93 -1.88 0.39
CA VAL A 221 -17.70 -2.16 1.60
C VAL A 221 -19.19 -2.23 1.27
N GLY A 222 -19.80 -3.39 1.45
CA GLY A 222 -21.25 -3.57 1.31
C GLY A 222 -22.02 -3.05 2.52
N GLU A 223 -23.31 -2.80 2.35
CA GLU A 223 -24.14 -2.22 3.41
C GLU A 223 -24.32 -3.16 4.61
N GLU A 224 -24.76 -4.38 4.33
CA GLU A 224 -25.09 -5.41 5.33
C GLU A 224 -24.72 -6.82 4.80
N SER A 225 -24.19 -7.68 5.68
CA SER A 225 -23.70 -9.03 5.35
C SER A 225 -24.82 -10.01 4.91
N ASP A 226 -26.09 -9.73 5.22
CA ASP A 226 -27.24 -10.57 4.85
C ASP A 226 -28.10 -10.02 3.69
N THR A 227 -27.65 -8.94 3.05
CA THR A 227 -28.34 -8.33 1.90
C THR A 227 -27.76 -8.79 0.56
N ASN A 228 -28.54 -8.68 -0.52
CA ASN A 228 -28.12 -9.05 -1.87
C ASN A 228 -28.66 -8.11 -2.96
N ASP A 229 -28.93 -6.86 -2.60
CA ASP A 229 -29.46 -5.82 -3.48
C ASP A 229 -28.33 -4.94 -4.05
N ASP A 230 -28.65 -3.75 -4.57
CA ASP A 230 -27.67 -2.88 -5.21
C ASP A 230 -26.62 -2.32 -4.26
N ASN A 231 -26.90 -2.25 -2.96
CA ASN A 231 -25.97 -1.76 -1.94
C ASN A 231 -25.03 -2.84 -1.40
N SER A 232 -25.31 -4.10 -1.71
CA SER A 232 -24.55 -5.25 -1.22
C SER A 232 -23.28 -5.50 -2.05
N CYS A 233 -22.41 -6.34 -1.51
CA CYS A 233 -21.26 -6.84 -2.24
C CYS A 233 -21.67 -7.71 -3.43
N PRO A 234 -21.11 -7.51 -4.64
CA PRO A 234 -21.48 -8.30 -5.83
C PRO A 234 -21.18 -9.80 -5.72
N CYS A 235 -20.32 -10.20 -4.78
CA CYS A 235 -20.02 -11.60 -4.48
C CYS A 235 -21.08 -12.27 -3.58
N ASN A 236 -22.03 -11.52 -3.01
CA ASN A 236 -23.07 -12.07 -2.15
C ASN A 236 -23.92 -13.12 -2.88
N ALA A 237 -24.31 -14.15 -2.14
CA ALA A 237 -25.12 -15.25 -2.65
C ALA A 237 -26.46 -14.71 -3.19
N ASN A 238 -26.78 -15.07 -4.44
CA ASN A 238 -27.96 -14.60 -5.16
C ASN A 238 -28.03 -13.07 -5.32
N TYR A 239 -26.88 -12.39 -5.48
CA TYR A 239 -26.84 -10.96 -5.78
C TYR A 239 -27.78 -10.56 -6.94
N THR A 240 -28.68 -9.60 -6.67
CA THR A 240 -29.68 -9.07 -7.60
C THR A 240 -29.54 -7.57 -7.88
N GLY A 241 -28.59 -6.91 -7.21
CA GLY A 241 -28.43 -5.47 -7.24
C GLY A 241 -28.03 -4.83 -8.55
N GLY A 242 -27.41 -5.58 -9.47
CA GLY A 242 -26.99 -5.07 -10.78
C GLY A 242 -25.85 -4.03 -10.75
N SER A 243 -25.48 -3.50 -9.59
CA SER A 243 -24.33 -2.61 -9.36
C SER A 243 -23.02 -3.40 -9.38
N ASN A 244 -22.54 -3.70 -10.58
CA ASN A 244 -21.29 -4.43 -10.77
C ASN A 244 -20.05 -3.51 -10.65
N PRO A 245 -18.87 -4.07 -10.30
CA PRO A 245 -17.61 -3.34 -10.38
C PRO A 245 -17.42 -2.75 -11.78
N LYS A 246 -16.80 -1.57 -11.85
CA LYS A 246 -16.55 -0.90 -13.14
C LYS A 246 -15.60 -1.74 -14.00
N LEU A 247 -15.66 -1.58 -15.33
CA LEU A 247 -14.87 -2.37 -16.28
C LEU A 247 -13.36 -2.34 -16.05
N PHE A 248 -12.81 -1.27 -15.47
CA PHE A 248 -11.39 -1.18 -15.13
C PHE A 248 -11.02 -1.94 -13.84
N VAL A 249 -11.99 -2.20 -12.96
CA VAL A 249 -11.82 -2.99 -11.72
C VAL A 249 -11.82 -4.49 -12.04
N GLN A 250 -12.74 -4.93 -12.90
CA GLN A 250 -12.93 -6.34 -13.25
C GLN A 250 -13.08 -7.20 -11.98
N ASN A 251 -12.23 -8.22 -11.82
CA ASN A 251 -12.19 -9.12 -10.66
C ASN A 251 -11.05 -8.78 -9.68
N HIS A 252 -10.42 -7.61 -9.82
CA HIS A 252 -9.33 -7.16 -8.94
C HIS A 252 -9.88 -6.39 -7.74
N TYR A 253 -10.74 -7.06 -6.97
CA TYR A 253 -11.32 -6.47 -5.79
C TYR A 253 -11.62 -7.50 -4.70
N TYR A 254 -11.71 -7.00 -3.47
CA TYR A 254 -12.40 -7.64 -2.36
C TYR A 254 -13.61 -6.81 -1.97
N CYS A 255 -14.62 -7.45 -1.42
CA CYS A 255 -15.81 -6.78 -0.91
C CYS A 255 -16.27 -7.49 0.35
N GLU A 256 -16.62 -6.72 1.38
CA GLU A 256 -17.10 -7.24 2.66
C GLU A 256 -18.00 -6.20 3.34
N SER A 257 -18.81 -6.58 4.32
CA SER A 257 -19.63 -5.71 5.15
C SER A 257 -19.34 -6.02 6.60
N GLY A 258 -19.22 -4.97 7.41
CA GLY A 258 -18.98 -5.12 8.85
C GLY A 258 -20.28 -5.17 9.65
N VAL A 259 -21.43 -5.02 8.99
CA VAL A 259 -22.74 -5.08 9.65
C VAL A 259 -23.22 -6.52 9.65
N PRO A 260 -23.34 -7.16 10.82
CA PRO A 260 -23.69 -8.56 10.89
C PRO A 260 -25.15 -8.78 10.49
N ALA A 261 -25.46 -10.02 10.13
CA ALA A 261 -26.82 -10.42 9.77
C ALA A 261 -27.82 -10.02 10.86
N SER A 262 -29.02 -9.63 10.45
CA SER A 262 -30.12 -9.16 11.30
C SER A 262 -29.92 -7.82 12.02
N GLU A 263 -28.81 -7.11 11.76
CA GLU A 263 -28.62 -5.71 12.15
C GLU A 263 -28.84 -4.78 10.95
N GLN A 264 -29.39 -3.59 11.22
CA GLN A 264 -29.52 -2.56 10.19
C GLN A 264 -28.34 -1.59 10.26
N ALA A 265 -27.75 -1.29 9.11
CA ALA A 265 -26.66 -0.35 9.00
C ALA A 265 -27.09 1.03 9.50
N ASN A 266 -26.34 1.56 10.47
CA ASN A 266 -26.61 2.85 11.08
C ASN A 266 -25.49 3.82 10.73
N SER A 267 -25.85 4.94 10.10
CA SER A 267 -24.90 5.95 9.64
C SER A 267 -23.94 6.43 10.73
N THR A 268 -24.27 6.41 12.03
CA THR A 268 -23.39 6.94 13.10
C THR A 268 -22.54 5.88 13.81
N ILE A 269 -22.61 4.61 13.41
CA ILE A 269 -21.94 3.51 14.10
C ILE A 269 -20.66 3.12 13.36
N LEU A 270 -19.59 2.91 14.13
CA LEU A 270 -18.38 2.22 13.68
C LEU A 270 -18.50 0.74 14.08
N TYR A 271 -18.56 -0.14 13.09
CA TYR A 271 -18.60 -1.58 13.25
C TYR A 271 -17.17 -2.11 13.42
N TYR A 272 -16.65 -1.99 14.64
CA TYR A 272 -15.26 -2.33 14.96
C TYR A 272 -15.03 -3.80 15.31
N SER A 273 -16.10 -4.56 15.59
CA SER A 273 -16.03 -5.98 15.95
C SER A 273 -15.65 -6.89 14.78
N ASP A 274 -15.85 -6.41 13.57
CA ASP A 274 -15.63 -7.13 12.33
C ASP A 274 -14.66 -6.34 11.46
N ALA A 275 -13.49 -6.93 11.18
CA ALA A 275 -12.42 -6.27 10.47
C ALA A 275 -12.48 -6.66 9.00
N LEU A 276 -12.76 -5.67 8.15
CA LEU A 276 -13.03 -5.90 6.74
C LEU A 276 -11.81 -6.41 5.98
N TRP A 277 -12.12 -7.27 5.00
CA TRP A 277 -11.22 -7.82 4.00
C TRP A 277 -10.16 -8.75 4.59
N ASP A 278 -10.43 -9.30 5.77
CA ASP A 278 -9.53 -10.21 6.47
C ASP A 278 -9.83 -11.70 6.22
N GLY A 279 -10.94 -11.96 5.51
CA GLY A 279 -11.39 -13.30 5.13
C GLY A 279 -12.04 -14.08 6.27
N LYS A 280 -12.46 -13.42 7.35
CA LYS A 280 -13.16 -14.02 8.49
C LYS A 280 -14.54 -13.39 8.68
N ASP A 281 -15.34 -14.01 9.52
CA ASP A 281 -16.65 -13.52 9.98
C ASP A 281 -17.69 -13.25 8.86
N CYS A 282 -17.40 -13.69 7.63
CA CYS A 282 -18.32 -13.68 6.49
C CYS A 282 -19.20 -14.93 6.47
N ASP A 283 -20.35 -14.86 7.13
CA ASP A 283 -21.34 -15.94 7.14
C ASP A 283 -22.53 -15.67 6.20
N GLY A 284 -23.31 -16.72 5.92
CA GLY A 284 -24.60 -16.58 5.24
C GLY A 284 -24.50 -16.09 3.80
N VAL A 285 -25.11 -14.93 3.52
CA VAL A 285 -25.23 -14.36 2.17
C VAL A 285 -23.89 -13.83 1.67
N GLU A 286 -23.09 -13.22 2.54
CA GLU A 286 -21.77 -12.69 2.21
C GLU A 286 -20.67 -13.77 2.11
N GLY A 287 -20.90 -14.97 2.63
CA GLY A 287 -19.91 -16.05 2.66
C GLY A 287 -19.05 -16.26 1.40
N PRO A 288 -19.58 -16.17 0.16
CA PRO A 288 -18.75 -16.30 -1.05
C PRO A 288 -17.67 -15.22 -1.20
N CYS A 289 -17.85 -14.03 -0.63
CA CYS A 289 -16.89 -12.93 -0.69
C CYS A 289 -15.56 -13.24 0.00
N CYS A 290 -15.56 -14.15 0.98
CA CYS A 290 -14.39 -14.47 1.80
C CYS A 290 -13.76 -15.82 1.45
N THR A 291 -14.08 -16.34 0.26
CA THR A 291 -13.55 -17.63 -0.21
C THR A 291 -12.21 -17.54 -0.93
N ASN A 292 -11.72 -16.32 -1.21
CA ASN A 292 -10.45 -16.16 -1.90
C ASN A 292 -9.29 -16.60 -0.99
N PRO A 293 -8.52 -17.64 -1.36
CA PRO A 293 -7.49 -18.20 -0.50
C PRO A 293 -6.29 -17.25 -0.29
N LYS A 294 -6.22 -16.13 -1.02
CA LYS A 294 -5.19 -15.13 -0.83
C LYS A 294 -5.55 -14.07 0.22
N LEU A 295 -6.83 -13.93 0.61
CA LEU A 295 -7.24 -12.98 1.66
C LEU A 295 -6.36 -13.14 2.93
N PRO A 296 -5.92 -12.03 3.55
CA PRO A 296 -6.19 -10.62 3.23
C PRO A 296 -5.35 -10.01 2.08
N TRP A 297 -4.47 -10.81 1.47
CA TRP A 297 -3.49 -10.32 0.50
C TRP A 297 -3.99 -10.41 -0.94
N PHE A 298 -3.76 -9.37 -1.73
CA PHE A 298 -3.88 -9.43 -3.17
C PHE A 298 -2.51 -9.61 -3.84
N TYR A 299 -2.55 -10.11 -5.07
CA TYR A 299 -1.43 -10.06 -6.00
C TYR A 299 -1.96 -9.64 -7.37
N ARG A 300 -1.31 -8.65 -7.98
CA ARG A 300 -1.65 -8.10 -9.28
C ARG A 300 -0.40 -8.00 -10.14
N LYS A 301 -0.45 -8.59 -11.33
CA LYS A 301 0.51 -8.33 -12.40
C LYS A 301 -0.04 -7.26 -13.32
N LEU A 302 0.74 -6.21 -13.55
CA LEU A 302 0.43 -5.11 -14.44
C LEU A 302 0.76 -5.46 -15.89
N ASP A 303 0.06 -4.83 -16.83
CA ASP A 303 0.24 -5.08 -18.26
C ASP A 303 1.51 -4.40 -18.82
N GLU A 304 1.95 -3.33 -18.16
CA GLU A 304 3.12 -2.53 -18.54
C GLU A 304 4.00 -2.29 -17.32
N GLU A 305 5.32 -2.26 -17.53
CA GLU A 305 6.28 -1.82 -16.52
C GLU A 305 6.11 -0.32 -16.23
N THR A 306 6.23 0.06 -14.96
CA THR A 306 6.13 1.45 -14.54
C THR A 306 7.04 1.77 -13.36
N THR A 307 7.27 3.07 -13.15
CA THR A 307 7.89 3.64 -11.94
C THR A 307 6.91 4.49 -11.14
N ASP A 308 5.63 4.50 -11.53
CA ASP A 308 4.62 5.34 -10.90
C ASP A 308 4.53 5.07 -9.39
N ASP A 309 4.33 6.13 -8.62
CA ASP A 309 4.01 6.00 -7.20
C ASP A 309 2.67 5.26 -7.02
N ILE A 310 2.57 4.53 -5.92
CA ILE A 310 1.31 3.89 -5.53
C ILE A 310 0.44 4.92 -4.83
N GLU A 311 -0.79 5.06 -5.29
CA GLU A 311 -1.82 5.88 -4.66
C GLU A 311 -2.81 4.96 -3.94
N LEU A 312 -3.04 5.23 -2.66
CA LEU A 312 -4.14 4.66 -1.90
C LEU A 312 -5.20 5.74 -1.68
N ARG A 313 -6.45 5.42 -1.99
CA ARG A 313 -7.57 6.36 -1.90
C ARG A 313 -8.67 5.76 -1.05
N ILE A 314 -9.12 6.46 -0.02
CA ILE A 314 -10.37 6.11 0.69
C ILE A 314 -11.49 6.92 0.05
N CYS A 315 -12.49 6.23 -0.51
CA CYS A 315 -13.56 6.80 -1.32
C CYS A 315 -14.93 6.56 -0.65
N ASN A 316 -15.82 7.53 -0.78
CA ASN A 316 -17.23 7.42 -0.44
C ASN A 316 -18.07 8.23 -1.43
N SER A 317 -19.26 7.73 -1.76
CA SER A 317 -20.15 8.31 -2.76
C SER A 317 -21.36 8.99 -2.14
N LYS A 318 -21.80 8.59 -0.94
CA LYS A 318 -22.90 9.23 -0.23
C LYS A 318 -22.41 9.93 1.04
N LYS A 319 -23.22 10.89 1.47
CA LYS A 319 -22.84 11.89 2.45
C LYS A 319 -23.67 11.80 3.72
N TYR A 320 -23.27 10.87 4.57
CA TYR A 320 -23.40 11.06 6.00
C TYR A 320 -21.98 11.24 6.56
N ILE A 321 -21.81 12.19 7.48
CA ILE A 321 -20.48 12.59 8.01
C ILE A 321 -19.68 11.45 8.66
N TYR A 322 -20.34 10.32 8.89
CA TYR A 322 -19.83 9.13 9.53
C TYR A 322 -19.74 7.94 8.56
N ASP A 323 -20.24 8.06 7.32
CA ASP A 323 -20.10 7.01 6.31
C ASP A 323 -18.67 7.04 5.77
N ASN A 324 -17.88 6.06 6.19
CA ASN A 324 -16.45 5.97 5.88
C ASN A 324 -15.97 4.52 5.97
N SER A 325 -14.83 4.24 5.34
CA SER A 325 -14.15 2.95 5.41
C SER A 325 -12.77 3.15 6.05
N PRO A 326 -12.73 3.48 7.37
CA PRO A 326 -11.47 3.76 8.04
C PRO A 326 -10.53 2.55 8.03
N ILE A 327 -9.23 2.80 7.91
CA ILE A 327 -8.19 1.76 7.83
C ILE A 327 -7.18 1.86 8.97
N ASP A 328 -6.64 0.72 9.40
CA ASP A 328 -5.53 0.66 10.38
C ASP A 328 -4.27 -0.03 9.87
N ILE A 329 -4.39 -0.99 8.95
CA ILE A 329 -3.26 -1.70 8.34
C ILE A 329 -3.24 -1.42 6.83
N VAL A 330 -2.07 -1.03 6.33
CA VAL A 330 -1.73 -1.05 4.91
C VAL A 330 -0.35 -1.62 4.77
N GLU A 331 -0.20 -2.62 3.92
CA GLU A 331 1.12 -3.09 3.51
C GLU A 331 1.12 -3.35 2.01
N ILE A 332 1.98 -2.65 1.26
CA ILE A 332 2.05 -2.79 -0.21
C ILE A 332 3.50 -2.94 -0.61
N PHE A 333 3.73 -3.91 -1.49
CA PHE A 333 5.01 -4.25 -2.09
C PHE A 333 4.93 -4.18 -3.61
N ILE A 334 6.08 -3.85 -4.21
CA ILE A 334 6.29 -3.89 -5.66
C ILE A 334 7.47 -4.82 -6.00
N ARG A 335 7.43 -5.40 -7.19
CA ARG A 335 8.53 -6.18 -7.75
C ARG A 335 8.67 -5.98 -9.26
#